data_AF-A0A2V7WWZ5-F1
#
_entry.id   AF-A0A2V7WWZ5-F1
#
_cell.length_a   1.000
_cell.length_b   1.000
_cell.length_c   1.000
_cell.angle_alpha   90.00
_cell.angle_beta   90.00
_cell.angle_gamma   90.00
#
_symmetry.space_group_name_H-M   'P 1'
#
loop_
_entity.id
_entity.type
_entity.pdbx_description
1 polymer ?
#
loop_
_entity_poly.entity_id
_entity_poly.type
_entity_poly.pdbx_seq_one_letter_code
_entity_poly.pdbx_strand_id
1 'polypeptide(L)'
;MAALTVTAPGWNRYRGQMSRVPPARSMRVGAVASTVRGLMEGASSPLLPLAPMNPPMDCPRCGQKAVTEAACPRCGVMVAKARTPRTPPGERPPAAISSEATSPPRGGVGGLGLGLMAALLVLAGAIGSRLWERAHRPTVRAGEPAAALPLAASDFVDVPPPSLGIPSAPPIREFQMDRAQALDPDRVRADALVRRLANPSSLTTADVQVAEDLLARHPEERAYRDLLEAALLATADRHHHQRQFSQAIADLQRAKEIQPSSTRPLLGLLQVYKDIGDWTGAEAAARAALSLDARSFDAWVGLGYALMRQDRNREAVEALRSALDLRDDTNVRLLMDRIQKGLADERGMAERRVSHFNVRYDGEEHEAVGREILRALERHYATLASALDYEPVNTITVILFTREGYYNASGAPAWSGGVFDNLDGRIRVPIGGLTTSLTPDMDDTLIHELTHAFIADRTRGMAPHELHEGLAQYMEGKRVESMLTRRQLTALADGRIGGVAGFYLGALSFVEYLIANRGLGGINELLKAMGETGSVDEAFRQVHGTTFHGAWEAWQQRFRQQYGSG
;
A
#
# COMPACT_ATOMS: atom_id res chain seq x y z
N MET A 1 -24.06 -0.08 -61.16
CA MET A 1 -25.35 0.04 -60.43
C MET A 1 -25.72 -1.38 -60.01
N ALA A 2 -26.01 -1.74 -58.76
CA ALA A 2 -26.31 -0.97 -57.56
C ALA A 2 -25.61 -1.61 -56.34
N ALA A 3 -25.22 -0.76 -55.40
CA ALA A 3 -24.65 -1.12 -54.11
C ALA A 3 -25.78 -1.47 -53.13
N LEU A 4 -25.59 -2.49 -52.30
CA LEU A 4 -26.46 -2.80 -51.16
C LEU A 4 -25.58 -2.98 -49.92
N THR A 5 -25.65 -1.95 -49.08
CA THR A 5 -25.13 -1.82 -47.72
C THR A 5 -25.80 -2.80 -46.77
N VAL A 6 -25.03 -3.47 -45.92
CA VAL A 6 -25.53 -4.21 -44.75
C VAL A 6 -24.98 -3.57 -43.47
N THR A 7 -25.93 -3.13 -42.65
CA THR A 7 -25.80 -2.49 -41.33
C THR A 7 -25.49 -3.51 -40.24
N ALA A 8 -24.53 -3.20 -39.36
CA ALA A 8 -24.24 -3.94 -38.14
C ALA A 8 -25.32 -3.68 -37.04
N PRO A 9 -25.70 -4.68 -36.22
CA PRO A 9 -26.57 -4.45 -35.07
C PRO A 9 -25.81 -3.78 -33.92
N GLY A 10 -26.41 -2.71 -33.39
CA GLY A 10 -25.86 -1.86 -32.35
C GLY A 10 -25.83 -2.49 -30.97
N TRP A 11 -24.71 -2.28 -30.27
CA TRP A 11 -24.57 -2.55 -28.84
C TRP A 11 -25.14 -1.37 -28.05
N ASN A 12 -26.09 -1.66 -27.16
CA ASN A 12 -26.70 -0.68 -26.26
C ASN A 12 -25.66 -0.10 -25.31
N ARG A 13 -25.43 1.22 -25.43
CA ARG A 13 -24.71 2.03 -24.45
C ARG A 13 -25.54 2.17 -23.18
N TYR A 14 -25.01 1.70 -22.05
CA TYR A 14 -25.49 2.10 -20.73
C TYR A 14 -25.35 3.62 -20.56
N ARG A 15 -26.47 4.32 -20.33
CA ARG A 15 -26.52 5.73 -19.92
C ARG A 15 -26.38 5.80 -18.40
N GLY A 16 -25.19 6.14 -17.92
CA GLY A 16 -24.99 6.75 -16.59
C GLY A 16 -25.05 8.27 -16.71
N GLN A 17 -25.75 8.94 -15.79
CA GLN A 17 -26.03 10.38 -15.81
C GLN A 17 -24.76 11.24 -15.85
N MET A 18 -24.66 12.11 -16.85
CA MET A 18 -23.69 13.21 -16.91
C MET A 18 -24.13 14.35 -16.00
N SER A 19 -23.35 14.66 -14.96
CA SER A 19 -23.42 15.95 -14.28
C SER A 19 -22.51 16.95 -15.03
N ARG A 20 -23.08 18.11 -15.37
CA ARG A 20 -22.46 19.14 -16.23
C ARG A 20 -21.42 19.95 -15.44
N VAL A 21 -20.18 20.03 -15.95
CA VAL A 21 -19.18 21.03 -15.55
C VAL A 21 -18.89 21.91 -16.79
N PRO A 22 -18.97 23.26 -16.69
CA PRO A 22 -18.68 24.16 -17.81
C PRO A 22 -17.17 24.39 -17.99
N PRO A 23 -16.70 24.79 -19.20
CA PRO A 23 -15.28 24.87 -19.52
C PRO A 23 -14.63 26.15 -18.96
N ALA A 24 -13.44 26.01 -18.37
CA ALA A 24 -12.61 27.12 -17.93
C ALA A 24 -12.00 27.86 -19.13
N ARG A 25 -12.18 29.19 -19.15
CA ARG A 25 -11.57 30.10 -20.12
C ARG A 25 -10.09 30.35 -19.78
N SER A 26 -9.25 30.29 -20.80
CA SER A 26 -7.88 30.81 -20.76
C SER A 26 -7.86 32.34 -20.61
N MET A 27 -7.05 32.90 -19.70
CA MET A 27 -6.60 34.29 -19.80
C MET A 27 -5.17 34.49 -19.28
N ARG A 28 -4.31 34.77 -20.27
CA ARG A 28 -3.07 35.57 -20.36
C ARG A 28 -2.38 36.13 -19.11
N VAL A 29 -1.05 35.95 -19.18
CA VAL A 29 0.04 36.69 -18.56
C VAL A 29 -0.03 38.20 -18.87
N GLY A 30 0.23 39.03 -17.85
CA GLY A 30 0.48 40.47 -18.00
C GLY A 30 1.19 41.04 -16.77
N ALA A 31 2.45 41.43 -16.96
CA ALA A 31 3.29 42.12 -15.98
C ALA A 31 2.93 43.61 -15.88
N VAL A 32 2.98 44.22 -14.69
CA VAL A 32 3.38 45.62 -14.51
C VAL A 32 4.01 45.81 -13.12
N ALA A 33 5.16 46.46 -13.12
CA ALA A 33 5.95 46.83 -11.97
C ALA A 33 5.62 48.26 -11.46
N SER A 34 5.91 48.45 -10.17
CA SER A 34 6.53 49.64 -9.56
C SER A 34 5.70 50.87 -9.13
N THR A 35 6.04 51.30 -7.89
CA THR A 35 6.08 52.68 -7.36
C THR A 35 4.71 53.25 -6.91
N VAL A 36 4.48 53.60 -5.64
CA VAL A 36 5.06 54.78 -4.96
C VAL A 36 5.28 54.52 -3.46
N ARG A 37 6.50 54.88 -3.04
CA ARG A 37 7.05 54.99 -1.69
C ARG A 37 6.81 56.41 -1.18
N GLY A 38 6.43 56.56 0.09
CA GLY A 38 6.88 57.67 0.93
C GLY A 38 5.82 58.62 1.47
N LEU A 39 5.44 58.42 2.73
CA LEU A 39 5.42 59.46 3.75
C LEU A 39 5.84 58.78 5.07
N MET A 40 7.12 58.99 5.45
CA MET A 40 7.62 58.81 6.83
C MET A 40 7.07 59.99 7.66
N GLU A 41 6.85 59.90 8.97
CA GLU A 41 7.82 59.76 10.06
C GLU A 41 7.07 59.33 11.33
N GLY A 42 7.56 58.37 12.11
CA GLY A 42 8.26 58.72 13.34
C GLY A 42 8.27 57.59 14.38
N ALA A 43 9.34 57.57 15.17
CA ALA A 43 9.61 56.82 16.41
C ALA A 43 10.22 55.40 16.30
N SER A 44 11.48 55.35 16.70
CA SER A 44 12.44 54.24 16.72
C SER A 44 12.45 53.49 18.07
N SER A 45 12.56 52.15 18.02
CA SER A 45 13.12 51.11 18.95
C SER A 45 12.95 51.20 20.49
N PRO A 46 12.99 50.07 21.25
CA PRO A 46 13.24 48.67 20.87
C PRO A 46 12.12 47.68 21.28
N LEU A 47 11.96 46.60 20.53
CA LEU A 47 11.14 45.45 20.95
C LEU A 47 11.98 44.48 21.80
N LEU A 48 11.45 44.11 22.97
CA LEU A 48 11.91 43.00 23.81
C LEU A 48 11.49 41.66 23.15
N PRO A 49 12.40 40.69 22.99
CA PRO A 49 12.13 39.47 22.23
C PRO A 49 11.34 38.43 23.05
N LEU A 50 10.38 37.79 22.40
CA LEU A 50 9.79 36.51 22.83
C LEU A 50 10.88 35.44 22.86
N ALA A 51 10.94 34.66 23.94
CA ALA A 51 11.93 33.60 24.11
C ALA A 51 11.77 32.49 23.04
N PRO A 52 12.86 32.06 22.37
CA PRO A 52 12.80 31.01 21.36
C PRO A 52 12.56 29.64 22.01
N MET A 53 11.71 28.82 21.39
CA MET A 53 11.38 27.46 21.84
C MET A 53 12.53 26.44 21.70
N ASN A 54 13.74 26.84 21.31
CA ASN A 54 14.93 25.98 21.22
C ASN A 54 16.20 26.75 21.67
N PRO A 55 17.09 26.18 22.51
CA PRO A 55 18.37 26.80 22.82
C PRO A 55 19.29 26.82 21.58
N PRO A 56 20.03 27.92 21.34
CA PRO A 56 20.93 28.06 20.19
C PRO A 56 22.07 27.02 20.23
N MET A 57 22.27 26.29 19.13
CA MET A 57 23.41 25.37 18.96
C MET A 57 24.28 25.74 17.76
N ASP A 58 25.57 25.40 17.83
CA ASP A 58 26.51 25.60 16.73
C ASP A 58 26.34 24.48 15.68
N CYS A 59 26.28 24.85 14.41
CA CYS A 59 26.13 23.93 13.30
C CYS A 59 27.40 23.08 13.11
N PRO A 60 27.33 21.74 13.22
CA PRO A 60 28.51 20.88 13.15
C PRO A 60 29.13 20.79 11.74
N ARG A 61 28.37 21.17 10.70
CA ARG A 61 28.83 21.08 9.30
C ARG A 61 29.58 22.32 8.82
N CYS A 62 29.09 23.51 9.18
CA CYS A 62 29.65 24.78 8.66
C CYS A 62 30.11 25.76 9.75
N GLY A 63 30.01 25.36 11.03
CA GLY A 63 30.42 26.18 12.17
C GLY A 63 29.51 27.38 12.44
N GLN A 64 28.34 27.46 11.79
CA GLN A 64 27.37 28.55 12.01
C GLN A 64 26.88 28.52 13.46
N LYS A 65 27.17 29.59 14.21
CA LYS A 65 26.80 29.67 15.63
C LYS A 65 25.33 29.99 15.83
N ALA A 66 24.79 29.50 16.94
CA ALA A 66 23.48 29.87 17.46
C ALA A 66 22.29 29.65 16.48
N VAL A 67 22.24 28.49 15.84
CA VAL A 67 21.09 28.08 15.00
C VAL A 67 19.88 27.79 15.90
N THR A 68 18.78 28.51 15.69
CA THR A 68 17.51 28.37 16.44
C THR A 68 16.38 27.74 15.60
N GLU A 69 16.56 27.71 14.28
CA GLU A 69 15.67 27.08 13.31
C GLU A 69 16.01 25.58 13.17
N ALA A 70 15.04 24.77 12.72
CA ALA A 70 15.25 23.33 12.56
C ALA A 70 16.33 22.99 11.53
N ALA A 71 16.58 23.88 10.56
CA ALA A 71 17.64 23.81 9.56
C ALA A 71 18.65 24.94 9.75
N CYS A 72 19.93 24.65 9.57
CA CYS A 72 20.95 25.69 9.51
C CYS A 72 20.72 26.55 8.25
N PRO A 73 20.50 27.88 8.39
CA PRO A 73 20.19 28.75 7.24
C PRO A 73 21.36 28.88 6.26
N ARG A 74 22.57 28.48 6.67
CA ARG A 74 23.79 28.60 5.86
C ARG A 74 24.09 27.37 4.99
N CYS A 75 23.78 26.17 5.47
CA CYS A 75 24.15 24.93 4.78
C CYS A 75 23.01 23.91 4.69
N GLY A 76 21.82 24.25 5.18
CA GLY A 76 20.64 23.39 5.15
C GLY A 76 20.69 22.17 6.05
N VAL A 77 21.76 21.97 6.85
CA VAL A 77 21.86 20.81 7.75
C VAL A 77 20.83 20.94 8.87
N MET A 78 20.01 19.92 9.07
CA MET A 78 19.03 19.89 10.15
C MET A 78 19.74 19.63 11.48
N VAL A 79 19.42 20.41 12.52
CA VAL A 79 20.00 20.28 13.86
C VAL A 79 18.92 19.77 14.80
N ALA A 80 18.69 18.46 14.83
CA ALA A 80 17.67 17.83 15.68
C ALA A 80 18.28 17.13 16.91
N LYS A 81 17.64 17.35 18.07
CA LYS A 81 17.85 16.84 19.44
C LYS A 81 18.81 15.64 19.60
N ALA A 82 19.98 15.86 20.21
CA ALA A 82 20.68 14.80 20.94
C ALA A 82 19.89 14.50 22.22
N ARG A 83 19.46 13.24 22.42
CA ARG A 83 18.99 12.79 23.76
C ARG A 83 20.17 12.88 24.72
N THR A 84 19.94 13.42 25.91
CA THR A 84 20.93 13.36 27.00
C THR A 84 21.22 11.89 27.35
N PRO A 85 22.49 11.51 27.62
CA PRO A 85 22.81 10.16 28.04
C PRO A 85 22.11 9.83 29.35
N ARG A 86 21.54 8.64 29.45
CA ARG A 86 20.98 8.11 30.70
C ARG A 86 22.14 7.69 31.60
N THR A 87 22.26 8.30 32.77
CA THR A 87 23.23 7.89 33.81
C THR A 87 22.90 6.46 34.26
N PRO A 88 23.86 5.52 34.30
CA PRO A 88 23.62 4.20 34.86
C PRO A 88 23.41 4.29 36.40
N PRO A 89 22.64 3.38 37.01
CA PRO A 89 22.39 3.42 38.45
C PRO A 89 23.69 3.12 39.22
N GLY A 90 24.23 4.14 39.88
CA GLY A 90 25.38 4.02 40.78
C GLY A 90 25.00 3.33 42.10
N GLU A 91 25.85 2.40 42.51
CA GLU A 91 25.84 1.72 43.80
C GLU A 91 25.80 2.72 44.98
N ARG A 92 25.06 2.37 46.03
CA ARG A 92 25.04 3.10 47.30
C ARG A 92 26.40 3.00 48.01
N PRO A 93 27.05 4.10 48.40
CA PRO A 93 28.01 4.10 49.50
C PRO A 93 27.29 4.26 50.86
N PRO A 94 27.83 3.70 51.95
CA PRO A 94 27.22 3.80 53.27
C PRO A 94 27.46 5.15 53.94
N ALA A 95 26.63 5.42 54.94
CA ALA A 95 26.40 6.67 55.63
C ALA A 95 27.64 7.33 56.25
N ALA A 96 27.66 8.67 56.20
CA ALA A 96 28.47 9.51 57.08
C ALA A 96 27.58 10.54 57.80
N ILE A 97 27.88 10.66 59.08
CA ILE A 97 27.21 11.36 60.18
C ILE A 97 27.20 12.88 59.96
N SER A 98 26.07 13.55 60.22
CA SER A 98 25.97 15.02 60.28
C SER A 98 25.96 15.51 61.72
N SER A 99 26.87 16.43 62.06
CA SER A 99 26.87 17.22 63.29
C SER A 99 26.13 18.55 63.10
N GLU A 100 25.40 18.94 64.15
CA GLU A 100 24.59 20.16 64.31
C GLU A 100 25.40 21.48 64.31
N ALA A 101 24.72 22.58 63.93
CA ALA A 101 24.83 23.94 64.51
C ALA A 101 23.79 24.87 63.84
N THR A 102 22.65 25.16 64.49
CA THR A 102 22.31 26.38 65.27
C THR A 102 22.02 27.67 64.46
N SER A 103 20.79 28.17 64.63
CA SER A 103 20.29 29.48 64.17
C SER A 103 20.04 30.44 65.35
N PRO A 104 20.03 31.76 65.15
CA PRO A 104 19.38 32.71 66.06
C PRO A 104 18.24 33.54 65.39
N PRO A 105 17.45 34.34 66.17
CA PRO A 105 16.01 34.48 65.94
C PRO A 105 15.43 35.90 65.68
N ARG A 106 14.15 35.87 65.25
CA ARG A 106 12.97 36.74 65.54
C ARG A 106 12.91 38.25 65.18
N GLY A 107 11.76 38.62 64.60
CA GLY A 107 11.09 39.92 64.73
C GLY A 107 9.90 40.07 63.77
N GLY A 108 8.70 40.39 64.25
CA GLY A 108 7.48 40.55 63.42
C GLY A 108 6.70 41.81 63.75
N VAL A 109 5.83 42.29 62.83
CA VAL A 109 4.74 43.26 63.10
C VAL A 109 3.65 43.18 62.02
N GLY A 110 2.37 43.08 62.43
CA GLY A 110 1.26 43.92 61.93
C GLY A 110 0.53 43.56 60.63
N GLY A 111 -0.54 42.75 60.73
CA GLY A 111 -1.63 42.71 59.76
C GLY A 111 -2.72 43.74 60.10
N LEU A 112 -3.30 44.38 59.08
CA LEU A 112 -4.70 44.87 58.99
C LEU A 112 -5.00 45.73 57.74
N GLY A 113 -4.03 46.00 56.85
CA GLY A 113 -4.26 46.84 55.65
C GLY A 113 -4.63 46.11 54.34
N LEU A 114 -4.46 44.79 54.25
CA LEU A 114 -4.49 44.07 52.95
C LEU A 114 -5.88 43.59 52.49
N GLY A 115 -6.83 43.43 53.41
CA GLY A 115 -8.16 42.89 53.08
C GLY A 115 -9.04 43.83 52.26
N LEU A 116 -8.98 45.14 52.54
CA LEU A 116 -9.83 46.12 51.84
C LEU A 116 -9.34 46.44 50.42
N MET A 117 -8.03 46.31 50.16
CA MET A 117 -7.44 46.56 48.84
C MET A 117 -7.68 45.42 47.85
N ALA A 118 -7.71 44.17 48.31
CA ALA A 118 -7.99 43.01 47.46
C ALA A 118 -9.43 43.01 46.92
N ALA A 119 -10.41 43.44 47.74
CA ALA A 119 -11.81 43.46 47.34
C ALA A 119 -12.15 44.54 46.29
N LEU A 120 -11.50 45.71 46.36
CA LEU A 120 -11.72 46.80 45.39
C LEU A 120 -11.06 46.52 44.03
N LEU A 121 -9.95 45.77 44.00
CA LEU A 121 -9.27 45.38 42.74
C LEU A 121 -10.05 44.33 41.94
N VAL A 122 -10.76 43.42 42.62
CA VAL A 122 -11.57 42.38 41.95
C VAL A 122 -12.82 42.98 41.31
N LEU A 123 -13.47 43.97 41.95
CA LEU A 123 -14.65 44.63 41.37
C LEU A 123 -14.30 45.53 40.17
N ALA A 124 -13.17 46.23 40.20
CA ALA A 124 -12.71 47.05 39.08
C ALA A 124 -12.31 46.20 37.85
N GLY A 125 -11.71 45.02 38.08
CA GLY A 125 -11.37 44.08 37.00
C GLY A 125 -12.58 43.46 36.29
N ALA A 126 -13.65 43.16 37.04
CA ALA A 126 -14.86 42.53 36.49
C ALA A 126 -15.73 43.49 35.65
N ILE A 127 -15.70 44.80 35.96
CA ILE A 127 -16.39 45.83 35.16
C ILE A 127 -15.58 46.18 33.90
N GLY A 128 -14.24 46.20 34.02
CA GLY A 128 -13.33 46.43 32.89
C GLY A 128 -13.37 45.34 31.83
N SER A 129 -13.42 44.05 32.22
CA SER A 129 -13.47 42.93 31.26
C SER A 129 -14.77 42.90 30.45
N ARG A 130 -15.91 43.20 31.10
CA ARG A 130 -17.22 43.23 30.44
C ARG A 130 -17.39 44.41 29.46
N LEU A 131 -16.73 45.54 29.72
CA LEU A 131 -16.71 46.67 28.79
C LEU A 131 -15.73 46.43 27.62
N TRP A 132 -14.60 45.75 27.87
CA TRP A 132 -13.64 45.37 26.84
C TRP A 132 -14.21 44.33 25.85
N GLU A 133 -14.93 43.31 26.35
CA GLU A 133 -15.62 42.31 25.51
C GLU A 133 -16.75 42.90 24.67
N ARG A 134 -17.41 43.97 25.14
CA ARG A 134 -18.45 44.68 24.38
C ARG A 134 -17.88 45.57 23.27
N ALA A 135 -16.68 46.13 23.48
CA ALA A 135 -16.01 47.01 22.52
C ALA A 135 -15.20 46.26 21.46
N HIS A 136 -14.77 45.01 21.72
CA HIS A 136 -13.88 44.24 20.84
C HIS A 136 -14.52 42.97 20.25
N ARG A 137 -15.85 42.91 20.12
CA ARG A 137 -16.48 41.83 19.35
C ARG A 137 -16.11 41.98 17.87
N PRO A 138 -15.35 41.04 17.27
CA PRO A 138 -15.11 41.06 15.85
C PRO A 138 -16.41 40.72 15.13
N THR A 139 -16.84 41.59 14.22
CA THR A 139 -17.88 41.24 13.24
C THR A 139 -17.27 40.27 12.24
N VAL A 140 -17.50 38.97 12.43
CA VAL A 140 -17.15 37.95 11.44
C VAL A 140 -18.13 38.10 10.28
N ARG A 141 -17.70 38.81 9.22
CA ARG A 141 -18.26 38.59 7.89
C ARG A 141 -17.90 37.16 7.48
N ALA A 142 -18.90 36.38 7.09
CA ALA A 142 -18.71 35.08 6.47
C ALA A 142 -17.88 35.25 5.19
N GLY A 143 -16.57 35.03 5.31
CA GLY A 143 -15.67 34.82 4.18
C GLY A 143 -15.68 33.34 3.84
N GLU A 144 -15.84 33.03 2.56
CA GLU A 144 -15.80 31.67 2.01
C GLU A 144 -14.58 30.89 2.52
N PRO A 145 -14.72 29.58 2.79
CA PRO A 145 -13.62 28.76 3.27
C PRO A 145 -12.48 28.79 2.26
N ALA A 146 -11.29 29.18 2.73
CA ALA A 146 -10.05 29.07 1.98
C ALA A 146 -9.92 27.63 1.49
N ALA A 147 -9.94 27.45 0.16
CA ALA A 147 -9.76 26.16 -0.47
C ALA A 147 -8.47 25.53 0.07
N ALA A 148 -8.61 24.36 0.69
CA ALA A 148 -7.48 23.52 1.04
C ALA A 148 -6.65 23.33 -0.23
N LEU A 149 -5.40 23.82 -0.22
CA LEU A 149 -4.44 23.39 -1.20
C LEU A 149 -4.33 21.87 -1.05
N PRO A 150 -4.63 21.08 -2.10
CA PRO A 150 -4.46 19.65 -2.01
C PRO A 150 -2.97 19.41 -1.75
N LEU A 151 -2.67 18.74 -0.64
CA LEU A 151 -1.49 17.88 -0.60
C LEU A 151 -1.62 17.04 -1.87
N ALA A 152 -0.72 17.26 -2.83
CA ALA A 152 -0.55 16.31 -3.91
C ALA A 152 -0.28 14.98 -3.23
N ALA A 153 -1.31 14.13 -3.16
CA ALA A 153 -1.08 12.72 -3.17
C ALA A 153 -0.05 12.53 -4.27
N SER A 154 1.10 11.96 -3.94
CA SER A 154 1.90 11.34 -4.98
C SER A 154 0.92 10.41 -5.68
N ASP A 155 0.45 10.81 -6.86
CA ASP A 155 -0.33 9.98 -7.75
C ASP A 155 0.63 8.87 -8.20
N PHE A 156 0.93 7.94 -7.29
CA PHE A 156 1.23 6.58 -7.66
C PHE A 156 -0.04 6.13 -8.34
N VAL A 157 -0.08 6.32 -9.66
CA VAL A 157 -0.97 5.52 -10.48
C VAL A 157 -0.43 4.12 -10.31
N ASP A 158 -0.95 3.41 -9.31
CA ASP A 158 -0.85 1.97 -9.24
C ASP A 158 -1.47 1.49 -10.53
N VAL A 159 -0.61 1.20 -11.51
CA VAL A 159 -1.03 0.58 -12.77
C VAL A 159 -1.51 -0.78 -12.32
N PRO A 160 -2.84 -1.03 -12.29
CA PRO A 160 -3.31 -2.30 -11.84
C PRO A 160 -2.77 -3.35 -12.80
N PRO A 161 -2.37 -4.54 -12.30
CA PRO A 161 -2.03 -5.63 -13.19
C PRO A 161 -3.14 -5.80 -14.23
N PRO A 162 -2.82 -5.92 -15.52
CA PRO A 162 -3.83 -6.18 -16.53
C PRO A 162 -4.54 -7.49 -16.18
N SER A 163 -5.84 -7.39 -15.90
CA SER A 163 -6.71 -8.55 -15.72
C SER A 163 -7.13 -9.02 -17.11
N LEU A 164 -6.66 -10.22 -17.47
CA LEU A 164 -6.96 -10.81 -18.78
C LEU A 164 -8.31 -11.55 -18.78
N GLY A 165 -8.83 -11.91 -17.60
CA GLY A 165 -9.92 -12.88 -17.45
C GLY A 165 -9.55 -14.26 -18.01
N ILE A 166 -10.36 -15.29 -17.75
CA ILE A 166 -10.22 -16.55 -18.48
C ILE A 166 -10.91 -16.37 -19.85
N PRO A 167 -10.22 -16.56 -20.99
CA PRO A 167 -10.85 -16.36 -22.30
C PRO A 167 -11.99 -17.34 -22.53
N SER A 168 -13.14 -16.83 -22.95
CA SER A 168 -14.28 -17.67 -23.29
C SER A 168 -14.05 -18.47 -24.58
N ALA A 169 -14.64 -19.65 -24.63
CA ALA A 169 -14.67 -20.47 -25.82
C ALA A 169 -15.44 -19.79 -26.96
N PRO A 170 -15.07 -20.04 -28.22
CA PRO A 170 -15.80 -19.49 -29.36
C PRO A 170 -17.22 -20.10 -29.43
N PRO A 171 -18.17 -19.41 -30.08
CA PRO A 171 -19.52 -19.95 -30.25
C PRO A 171 -19.49 -21.27 -31.02
N ILE A 172 -20.10 -22.31 -30.46
CA ILE A 172 -20.18 -23.62 -31.08
C ILE A 172 -21.36 -23.63 -32.05
N ARG A 173 -21.07 -23.49 -33.35
CA ARG A 173 -22.09 -23.34 -34.41
C ARG A 173 -22.54 -24.65 -35.04
N GLU A 174 -21.73 -25.71 -34.95
CA GLU A 174 -21.99 -27.00 -35.62
C GLU A 174 -23.28 -27.69 -35.15
N PHE A 175 -23.64 -27.53 -33.88
CA PHE A 175 -24.89 -28.09 -33.35
C PHE A 175 -26.14 -27.25 -33.72
N GLN A 176 -25.97 -25.96 -33.99
CA GLN A 176 -27.08 -24.98 -34.10
C GLN A 176 -27.93 -25.06 -35.38
N MET A 177 -27.55 -25.87 -36.39
CA MET A 177 -28.28 -25.94 -37.65
C MET A 177 -28.36 -27.37 -38.21
N ASP A 178 -29.43 -28.12 -37.89
CA ASP A 178 -30.13 -29.01 -38.83
C ASP A 178 -31.43 -29.56 -38.21
N ARG A 179 -32.61 -29.24 -38.78
CA ARG A 179 -33.91 -29.76 -38.28
C ARG A 179 -34.11 -31.26 -38.58
N ALA A 180 -33.39 -31.81 -39.55
CA ALA A 180 -33.51 -33.21 -39.95
C ALA A 180 -32.82 -34.18 -38.99
N GLN A 181 -31.89 -33.69 -38.14
CA GLN A 181 -31.11 -34.50 -37.19
C GLN A 181 -31.60 -34.35 -35.73
N ALA A 182 -32.75 -33.70 -35.51
CA ALA A 182 -33.34 -33.46 -34.19
C ALA A 182 -33.79 -34.73 -33.42
N LEU A 183 -33.55 -35.92 -33.96
CA LEU A 183 -33.90 -37.22 -33.36
C LEU A 183 -32.72 -37.93 -32.68
N ASP A 184 -31.47 -37.46 -32.85
CA ASP A 184 -30.33 -38.02 -32.14
C ASP A 184 -30.29 -37.53 -30.68
N PRO A 185 -30.39 -38.42 -29.67
CA PRO A 185 -30.32 -38.05 -28.26
C PRO A 185 -29.04 -37.28 -27.90
N ASP A 186 -27.92 -37.55 -28.58
CA ASP A 186 -26.63 -36.94 -28.27
C ASP A 186 -26.53 -35.53 -28.79
N ARG A 187 -27.01 -35.30 -30.01
CA ARG A 187 -27.18 -33.95 -30.54
C ARG A 187 -28.14 -33.11 -29.70
N VAL A 188 -29.25 -33.68 -29.21
CA VAL A 188 -30.18 -32.96 -28.31
C VAL A 188 -29.49 -32.55 -26.99
N ARG A 189 -28.67 -33.45 -26.41
CA ARG A 189 -27.88 -33.15 -25.21
C ARG A 189 -26.83 -32.07 -25.48
N ALA A 190 -26.13 -32.15 -26.60
CA ALA A 190 -25.14 -31.16 -27.02
C ALA A 190 -25.78 -29.78 -27.22
N ASP A 191 -26.92 -29.71 -27.92
CA ASP A 191 -27.67 -28.48 -28.11
C ASP A 191 -28.14 -27.85 -26.79
N ALA A 192 -28.55 -28.68 -25.82
CA ALA A 192 -28.91 -28.20 -24.49
C ALA A 192 -27.70 -27.59 -23.78
N LEU A 193 -26.52 -28.23 -23.87
CA LEU A 193 -25.30 -27.72 -23.28
C LEU A 193 -24.81 -26.42 -23.97
N VAL A 194 -24.88 -26.34 -25.31
CA VAL A 194 -24.56 -25.12 -26.06
C VAL A 194 -25.44 -23.93 -25.63
N ARG A 195 -26.73 -24.16 -25.38
CA ARG A 195 -27.61 -23.11 -24.84
C ARG A 195 -27.20 -22.66 -23.45
N ARG A 196 -26.75 -23.58 -22.59
CA ARG A 196 -26.24 -23.23 -21.25
C ARG A 196 -24.92 -22.47 -21.33
N LEU A 197 -24.05 -22.81 -22.27
CA LEU A 197 -22.78 -22.10 -22.51
C LEU A 197 -22.98 -20.63 -22.90
N ALA A 198 -24.16 -20.24 -23.38
CA ALA A 198 -24.50 -18.83 -23.58
C ALA A 198 -24.60 -18.03 -22.26
N ASN A 199 -24.75 -18.72 -21.12
CA ASN A 199 -24.60 -18.17 -19.78
C ASN A 199 -23.61 -19.03 -18.94
N PRO A 200 -22.29 -18.83 -19.15
CA PRO A 200 -21.22 -19.65 -18.56
C PRO A 200 -21.29 -19.79 -17.04
N SER A 201 -21.78 -18.76 -16.35
CA SER A 201 -21.90 -18.72 -14.88
C SER A 201 -22.79 -19.83 -14.30
N SER A 202 -23.67 -20.42 -15.13
CA SER A 202 -24.60 -21.49 -14.73
C SER A 202 -24.06 -22.90 -14.89
N LEU A 203 -22.84 -23.08 -15.45
CA LEU A 203 -22.28 -24.40 -15.71
C LEU A 203 -21.69 -25.04 -14.45
N THR A 204 -21.90 -26.34 -14.34
CA THR A 204 -21.49 -27.18 -13.21
C THR A 204 -20.61 -28.33 -13.68
N THR A 205 -20.02 -29.07 -12.75
CA THR A 205 -19.27 -30.30 -13.06
C THR A 205 -20.13 -31.36 -13.76
N ALA A 206 -21.45 -31.37 -13.54
CA ALA A 206 -22.36 -32.26 -14.26
C ALA A 206 -22.45 -31.90 -15.75
N ASP A 207 -22.33 -30.62 -16.11
CA ASP A 207 -22.32 -30.19 -17.51
C ASP A 207 -21.04 -30.61 -18.23
N VAL A 208 -19.91 -30.58 -17.52
CA VAL A 208 -18.64 -31.13 -18.01
C VAL A 208 -18.75 -32.64 -18.23
N GLN A 209 -19.35 -33.38 -17.29
CA GLN A 209 -19.57 -34.83 -17.45
C GLN A 209 -20.41 -35.15 -18.70
N VAL A 210 -21.46 -34.35 -18.97
CA VAL A 210 -22.26 -34.53 -20.20
C VAL A 210 -21.39 -34.37 -21.45
N ALA A 211 -20.50 -33.38 -21.49
CA ALA A 211 -19.60 -33.20 -22.62
C ALA A 211 -18.57 -34.33 -22.75
N GLU A 212 -18.06 -34.85 -21.63
CA GLU A 212 -17.17 -36.02 -21.60
C GLU A 212 -17.84 -37.27 -22.15
N ASP A 213 -19.07 -37.55 -21.71
CA ASP A 213 -19.85 -38.70 -22.18
C ASP A 213 -20.17 -38.61 -23.67
N LEU A 214 -20.35 -37.40 -24.20
CA LEU A 214 -20.54 -37.16 -25.63
C LEU A 214 -19.25 -37.40 -26.41
N LEU A 215 -18.12 -36.84 -25.96
CA LEU A 215 -16.82 -37.05 -26.62
C LEU A 215 -16.39 -38.53 -26.56
N ALA A 216 -16.64 -39.23 -25.45
CA ALA A 216 -16.30 -40.65 -25.32
C ALA A 216 -17.07 -41.54 -26.31
N ARG A 217 -18.31 -41.17 -26.66
CA ARG A 217 -19.13 -41.89 -27.64
C ARG A 217 -18.82 -41.49 -29.08
N HIS A 218 -18.33 -40.27 -29.28
CA HIS A 218 -18.01 -39.70 -30.59
C HIS A 218 -16.58 -39.13 -30.62
N PRO A 219 -15.53 -39.94 -30.43
CA PRO A 219 -14.15 -39.45 -30.23
C PRO A 219 -13.54 -38.76 -31.47
N GLU A 220 -14.04 -39.12 -32.65
CA GLU A 220 -13.61 -38.58 -33.94
C GLU A 220 -14.26 -37.22 -34.27
N GLU A 221 -15.37 -36.89 -33.60
CA GLU A 221 -16.13 -35.69 -33.88
C GLU A 221 -15.56 -34.47 -33.13
N ARG A 222 -14.96 -33.57 -33.91
CA ARG A 222 -14.38 -32.32 -33.40
C ARG A 222 -15.38 -31.48 -32.59
N ALA A 223 -16.65 -31.46 -33.00
CA ALA A 223 -17.70 -30.66 -32.37
C ALA A 223 -17.83 -30.95 -30.86
N TYR A 224 -17.75 -32.23 -30.45
CA TYR A 224 -17.84 -32.62 -29.04
C TYR A 224 -16.56 -32.32 -28.26
N ARG A 225 -15.41 -32.33 -28.93
CA ARG A 225 -14.13 -31.90 -28.34
C ARG A 225 -14.15 -30.40 -28.03
N ASP A 226 -14.57 -29.59 -29.00
CA ASP A 226 -14.75 -28.15 -28.85
C ASP A 226 -15.80 -27.83 -27.76
N LEU A 227 -16.86 -28.67 -27.64
CA LEU A 227 -17.87 -28.56 -26.58
C LEU A 227 -17.33 -28.86 -25.18
N LEU A 228 -16.50 -29.90 -25.03
CA LEU A 228 -15.86 -30.22 -23.76
C LEU A 228 -14.86 -29.15 -23.34
N GLU A 229 -14.03 -28.66 -24.27
CA GLU A 229 -13.13 -27.52 -24.00
C GLU A 229 -13.93 -26.31 -23.50
N ALA A 230 -15.04 -25.99 -24.17
CA ALA A 230 -15.89 -24.86 -23.78
C ALA A 230 -16.52 -25.02 -22.40
N ALA A 231 -17.00 -26.21 -22.06
CA ALA A 231 -17.54 -26.51 -20.74
C ALA A 231 -16.47 -26.35 -19.65
N LEU A 232 -15.26 -26.89 -19.88
CA LEU A 232 -14.14 -26.79 -18.94
C LEU A 232 -13.68 -25.33 -18.74
N LEU A 233 -13.60 -24.53 -19.81
CA LEU A 233 -13.24 -23.11 -19.69
C LEU A 233 -14.29 -22.32 -18.90
N ALA A 234 -15.58 -22.61 -19.10
CA ALA A 234 -16.66 -21.97 -18.36
C ALA A 234 -16.67 -22.37 -16.87
N THR A 235 -16.44 -23.65 -16.54
CA THR A 235 -16.33 -24.05 -15.13
C THR A 235 -15.06 -23.54 -14.47
N ALA A 236 -13.94 -23.46 -15.20
CA ALA A 236 -12.71 -22.85 -14.73
C ALA A 236 -12.92 -21.36 -14.39
N ASP A 237 -13.58 -20.61 -15.27
CA ASP A 237 -13.92 -19.20 -15.05
C ASP A 237 -14.82 -19.01 -13.82
N ARG A 238 -15.82 -19.87 -13.64
CA ARG A 238 -16.63 -19.89 -12.41
C ARG A 238 -15.79 -20.20 -11.17
N HIS A 239 -14.94 -21.23 -11.21
CA HIS A 239 -14.06 -21.58 -10.11
C HIS A 239 -13.09 -20.43 -9.79
N HIS A 240 -12.55 -19.76 -10.81
CA HIS A 240 -11.69 -18.58 -10.67
C HIS A 240 -12.40 -17.41 -9.99
N HIS A 241 -13.62 -17.08 -10.43
CA HIS A 241 -14.47 -16.07 -9.78
C HIS A 241 -14.84 -16.43 -8.34
N GLN A 242 -14.98 -17.72 -8.04
CA GLN A 242 -15.20 -18.25 -6.70
C GLN A 242 -13.91 -18.42 -5.88
N ARG A 243 -12.75 -17.99 -6.42
CA ARG A 243 -11.41 -18.11 -5.82
C ARG A 243 -10.97 -19.55 -5.53
N GLN A 244 -11.64 -20.51 -6.15
CA GLN A 244 -11.35 -21.95 -6.14
C GLN A 244 -10.21 -22.27 -7.12
N PHE A 245 -9.04 -21.68 -6.90
CA PHE A 245 -7.94 -21.68 -7.87
C PHE A 245 -7.42 -23.07 -8.22
N SER A 246 -7.35 -24.01 -7.26
CA SER A 246 -6.92 -25.39 -7.53
C SER A 246 -7.87 -26.10 -8.49
N GLN A 247 -9.17 -25.86 -8.36
CA GLN A 247 -10.20 -26.43 -9.25
C GLN A 247 -10.17 -25.75 -10.62
N ALA A 248 -9.96 -24.44 -10.67
CA ALA A 248 -9.78 -23.71 -11.92
C ALA A 248 -8.54 -24.22 -12.69
N ILE A 249 -7.41 -24.40 -12.02
CA ILE A 249 -6.18 -24.95 -12.62
C ILE A 249 -6.44 -26.36 -13.16
N ALA A 250 -7.11 -27.22 -12.38
CA ALA A 250 -7.44 -28.58 -12.81
C ALA A 250 -8.31 -28.57 -14.08
N ASP A 251 -9.39 -27.77 -14.12
CA ASP A 251 -10.26 -27.65 -15.29
C ASP A 251 -9.48 -27.14 -16.53
N LEU A 252 -8.61 -26.15 -16.36
CA LEU A 252 -7.79 -25.59 -17.44
C LEU A 252 -6.71 -26.57 -17.94
N GLN A 253 -6.08 -27.33 -17.06
CA GLN A 253 -5.14 -28.38 -17.43
C GLN A 253 -5.84 -29.46 -18.28
N ARG A 254 -7.04 -29.87 -17.88
CA ARG A 254 -7.87 -30.79 -18.66
C ARG A 254 -8.26 -30.18 -20.01
N ALA A 255 -8.67 -28.91 -20.06
CA ALA A 255 -9.01 -28.25 -21.33
C ALA A 255 -7.82 -28.20 -22.29
N LYS A 256 -6.60 -27.97 -21.77
CA LYS A 256 -5.35 -28.03 -22.53
C LYS A 256 -5.08 -29.44 -23.08
N GLU A 257 -5.34 -30.50 -22.32
CA GLU A 257 -5.17 -31.89 -22.76
C GLU A 257 -6.17 -32.27 -23.86
N ILE A 258 -7.41 -31.82 -23.73
CA ILE A 258 -8.47 -32.04 -24.73
C ILE A 258 -8.14 -31.32 -26.05
N GLN A 259 -7.64 -30.09 -25.98
CA GLN A 259 -7.31 -29.28 -27.15
C GLN A 259 -5.88 -28.71 -27.08
N PRO A 260 -4.83 -29.50 -27.37
CA PRO A 260 -3.44 -29.06 -27.22
C PRO A 260 -3.02 -27.89 -28.12
N SER A 261 -3.78 -27.63 -29.18
CA SER A 261 -3.57 -26.52 -30.13
C SER A 261 -4.31 -25.24 -29.73
N SER A 262 -5.11 -25.25 -28.66
CA SER A 262 -5.84 -24.07 -28.19
C SER A 262 -5.01 -23.23 -27.23
N THR A 263 -4.98 -21.91 -27.47
CA THR A 263 -4.33 -20.95 -26.58
C THR A 263 -5.19 -20.56 -25.38
N ARG A 264 -6.51 -20.78 -25.42
CA ARG A 264 -7.43 -20.31 -24.36
C ARG A 264 -7.16 -20.92 -22.99
N PRO A 265 -6.98 -22.25 -22.86
CA PRO A 265 -6.66 -22.84 -21.56
C PRO A 265 -5.34 -22.33 -21.00
N LEU A 266 -4.35 -22.06 -21.87
CA LEU A 266 -3.04 -21.53 -21.47
C LEU A 266 -3.13 -20.09 -20.97
N LEU A 267 -3.92 -19.24 -21.64
CA LEU A 267 -4.20 -17.88 -21.18
C LEU A 267 -5.01 -17.88 -19.86
N GLY A 268 -5.93 -18.82 -19.69
CA GLY A 268 -6.63 -19.03 -18.42
C GLY A 268 -5.65 -19.45 -17.30
N LEU A 269 -4.74 -20.39 -17.56
CA LEU A 269 -3.72 -20.81 -16.60
C LEU A 269 -2.81 -19.64 -16.22
N LEU A 270 -2.35 -18.87 -17.21
CA LEU A 270 -1.57 -17.65 -17.00
C LEU A 270 -2.29 -16.68 -16.05
N GLN A 271 -3.58 -16.42 -16.27
CA GLN A 271 -4.35 -15.53 -15.41
C GLN A 271 -4.48 -16.09 -13.98
N VAL A 272 -4.83 -17.36 -13.83
CA VAL A 272 -4.97 -17.98 -12.51
C VAL A 272 -3.64 -18.00 -11.75
N TYR A 273 -2.53 -18.35 -12.42
CA TYR A 273 -1.21 -18.36 -11.81
C TYR A 273 -0.75 -16.98 -11.36
N LYS A 274 -1.01 -15.92 -12.14
CA LYS A 274 -0.77 -14.53 -11.72
C LYS A 274 -1.55 -14.19 -10.44
N ASP A 275 -2.81 -14.59 -10.36
CA ASP A 275 -3.67 -14.24 -9.22
C ASP A 275 -3.29 -14.96 -7.93
N ILE A 276 -2.67 -16.15 -8.02
CA ILE A 276 -2.15 -16.87 -6.84
C ILE A 276 -0.69 -16.55 -6.51
N GLY A 277 -0.02 -15.74 -7.33
CA GLY A 277 1.39 -15.39 -7.15
C GLY A 277 2.39 -16.46 -7.62
N ASP A 278 1.95 -17.46 -8.38
CA ASP A 278 2.84 -18.46 -8.98
C ASP A 278 3.42 -17.90 -10.29
N TRP A 279 4.45 -17.07 -10.16
CA TRP A 279 5.07 -16.39 -11.30
C TRP A 279 5.79 -17.35 -12.25
N THR A 280 6.25 -18.50 -11.74
CA THR A 280 6.90 -19.54 -12.55
C THR A 280 5.87 -20.25 -13.41
N GLY A 281 4.73 -20.65 -12.82
CA GLY A 281 3.59 -21.21 -13.55
C GLY A 281 3.02 -20.23 -14.57
N ALA A 282 2.91 -18.95 -14.22
CA ALA A 282 2.47 -17.89 -15.11
C ALA A 282 3.40 -17.73 -16.32
N GLU A 283 4.71 -17.68 -16.12
CA GLU A 283 5.68 -17.64 -17.22
C GLU A 283 5.57 -18.86 -18.13
N ALA A 284 5.49 -20.06 -17.55
CA ALA A 284 5.37 -21.30 -18.31
C ALA A 284 4.10 -21.31 -19.19
N ALA A 285 2.97 -20.88 -18.63
CA ALA A 285 1.70 -20.77 -19.34
C ALA A 285 1.74 -19.72 -20.46
N ALA A 286 2.33 -18.55 -20.20
CA ALA A 286 2.50 -17.51 -21.22
C ALA A 286 3.40 -17.97 -22.38
N ARG A 287 4.56 -18.57 -22.09
CA ARG A 287 5.46 -19.08 -23.13
C ARG A 287 4.82 -20.20 -23.95
N ALA A 288 4.06 -21.08 -23.31
CA ALA A 288 3.28 -22.11 -24.00
C ALA A 288 2.22 -21.48 -24.92
N ALA A 289 1.48 -20.45 -24.46
CA ALA A 289 0.51 -19.74 -25.30
C ALA A 289 1.19 -19.10 -26.51
N LEU A 290 2.35 -18.45 -26.32
CA LEU A 290 3.13 -17.83 -27.39
C LEU A 290 3.72 -18.83 -28.40
N SER A 291 3.94 -20.08 -27.98
CA SER A 291 4.37 -21.14 -28.90
C SER A 291 3.28 -21.57 -29.88
N LEU A 292 2.00 -21.39 -29.51
CA LEU A 292 0.85 -21.68 -30.36
C LEU A 292 0.39 -20.42 -31.13
N ASP A 293 0.45 -19.25 -30.50
CA ASP A 293 0.14 -17.96 -31.11
C ASP A 293 1.16 -16.88 -30.69
N ALA A 294 2.18 -16.69 -31.52
CA ALA A 294 3.21 -15.68 -31.31
C ALA A 294 2.68 -14.23 -31.37
N ARG A 295 1.44 -14.03 -31.82
CA ARG A 295 0.77 -12.72 -31.91
C ARG A 295 -0.25 -12.49 -30.79
N SER A 296 -0.23 -13.31 -29.74
CA SER A 296 -1.09 -13.12 -28.58
C SER A 296 -0.60 -11.95 -27.71
N PHE A 297 -1.29 -10.81 -27.79
CA PHE A 297 -1.02 -9.64 -26.94
C PHE A 297 -1.08 -9.99 -25.46
N ASP A 298 -2.14 -10.71 -25.04
CA ASP A 298 -2.39 -11.04 -23.64
C ASP A 298 -1.29 -11.95 -23.05
N ALA A 299 -0.76 -12.89 -23.86
CA ALA A 299 0.36 -13.73 -23.45
C ALA A 299 1.66 -12.94 -23.29
N TRP A 300 1.97 -12.01 -24.21
CA TRP A 300 3.15 -11.14 -24.09
C TRP A 300 3.08 -10.22 -22.86
N VAL A 301 1.92 -9.62 -22.60
CA VAL A 301 1.69 -8.79 -21.40
C VAL A 301 1.83 -9.61 -20.13
N GLY A 302 1.20 -10.80 -20.08
CA GLY A 302 1.31 -11.68 -18.93
C GLY A 302 2.72 -12.20 -18.69
N LEU A 303 3.48 -12.49 -19.76
CA LEU A 303 4.90 -12.83 -19.67
C LEU A 303 5.72 -11.68 -19.08
N GLY A 304 5.52 -10.46 -19.56
CA GLY A 304 6.20 -9.27 -19.03
C GLY A 304 5.95 -9.07 -17.53
N TYR A 305 4.71 -9.25 -17.09
CA TYR A 305 4.35 -9.14 -15.68
C TYR A 305 4.98 -10.27 -14.83
N ALA A 306 4.90 -11.52 -15.29
CA ALA A 306 5.49 -12.66 -14.59
C ALA A 306 7.02 -12.51 -14.45
N LEU A 307 7.70 -12.06 -15.51
CA LEU A 307 9.14 -11.80 -15.49
C LEU A 307 9.53 -10.66 -14.56
N MET A 308 8.75 -9.57 -14.52
CA MET A 308 8.98 -8.47 -13.57
C MET A 308 8.87 -8.96 -12.12
N ARG A 309 7.86 -9.78 -11.80
CA ARG A 309 7.66 -10.34 -10.45
C ARG A 309 8.74 -11.34 -10.04
N GLN A 310 9.44 -11.92 -11.01
CA GLN A 310 10.63 -12.73 -10.79
C GLN A 310 11.93 -11.89 -10.84
N ASP A 311 11.83 -10.55 -10.84
CA ASP A 311 12.97 -9.61 -10.89
C ASP A 311 13.84 -9.76 -12.16
N ARG A 312 13.28 -10.36 -13.23
CA ARG A 312 13.86 -10.51 -14.58
C ARG A 312 13.46 -9.34 -15.48
N ASN A 313 13.72 -8.13 -14.99
CA ASN A 313 13.21 -6.88 -15.58
C ASN A 313 13.64 -6.60 -17.03
N ARG A 314 14.83 -7.07 -17.45
CA ARG A 314 15.27 -6.89 -18.85
C ARG A 314 14.40 -7.68 -19.82
N GLU A 315 14.15 -8.94 -19.51
CA GLU A 315 13.27 -9.80 -20.30
C GLU A 315 11.81 -9.32 -20.22
N ALA A 316 11.40 -8.79 -19.07
CA ALA A 316 10.08 -8.18 -18.93
C ALA A 316 9.87 -7.03 -19.93
N VAL A 317 10.86 -6.13 -20.07
CA VAL A 317 10.79 -5.03 -21.05
C VAL A 317 10.72 -5.55 -22.49
N GLU A 318 11.45 -6.61 -22.83
CA GLU A 318 11.39 -7.22 -24.17
C GLU A 318 10.00 -7.83 -24.47
N ALA A 319 9.42 -8.51 -23.49
CA ALA A 319 8.06 -9.07 -23.60
C ALA A 319 7.00 -7.97 -23.74
N LEU A 320 7.07 -6.91 -22.93
CA LEU A 320 6.13 -5.78 -23.00
C LEU A 320 6.28 -4.98 -24.30
N ARG A 321 7.51 -4.82 -24.81
CA ARG A 321 7.75 -4.23 -26.13
C ARG A 321 7.09 -5.07 -27.23
N SER A 322 7.25 -6.39 -27.18
CA SER A 322 6.61 -7.30 -28.13
C SER A 322 5.08 -7.20 -28.08
N ALA A 323 4.48 -6.97 -26.89
CA ALA A 323 3.05 -6.67 -26.79
C ALA A 323 2.69 -5.33 -27.46
N LEU A 324 3.45 -4.27 -27.20
CA LEU A 324 3.20 -2.93 -27.76
C LEU A 324 3.36 -2.87 -29.29
N ASP A 325 4.24 -3.70 -29.86
CA ASP A 325 4.40 -3.85 -31.31
C ASP A 325 3.15 -4.46 -31.98
N LEU A 326 2.37 -5.26 -31.23
CA LEU A 326 1.11 -5.85 -31.70
C LEU A 326 -0.09 -4.91 -31.54
N ARG A 327 -0.17 -4.23 -30.39
CA ARG A 327 -1.24 -3.30 -30.05
C ARG A 327 -0.73 -2.26 -29.07
N ASP A 328 -0.97 -0.99 -29.38
CA ASP A 328 -0.66 0.08 -28.46
C ASP A 328 -1.58 0.04 -27.23
N ASP A 329 -1.01 0.15 -26.04
CA ASP A 329 -1.74 0.14 -24.78
C ASP A 329 -1.03 1.03 -23.73
N THR A 330 -1.78 1.98 -23.16
CA THR A 330 -1.24 2.95 -22.21
C THR A 330 -0.74 2.31 -20.92
N ASN A 331 -1.44 1.30 -20.38
CA ASN A 331 -1.04 0.66 -19.13
C ASN A 331 0.22 -0.18 -19.32
N VAL A 332 0.32 -0.89 -20.45
CA VAL A 332 1.53 -1.64 -20.82
C VAL A 332 2.72 -0.70 -21.00
N ARG A 333 2.52 0.47 -21.62
CA ARG A 333 3.57 1.49 -21.76
C ARG A 333 4.02 2.02 -20.41
N LEU A 334 3.08 2.41 -19.53
CA LEU A 334 3.41 2.89 -18.18
C LEU A 334 4.16 1.83 -17.35
N LEU A 335 3.74 0.57 -17.44
CA LEU A 335 4.44 -0.54 -16.79
C LEU A 335 5.86 -0.71 -17.33
N MET A 336 6.03 -0.72 -18.66
CA MET A 336 7.34 -0.82 -19.29
C MET A 336 8.24 0.35 -18.90
N ASP A 337 7.73 1.58 -18.91
CA ASP A 337 8.47 2.79 -18.54
C ASP A 337 8.92 2.74 -17.07
N ARG A 338 8.06 2.26 -16.17
CA ARG A 338 8.40 2.05 -14.75
C ARG A 338 9.53 1.04 -14.58
N ILE A 339 9.47 -0.10 -15.29
CA ILE A 339 10.52 -1.12 -15.25
C ILE A 339 11.83 -0.58 -15.83
N GLN A 340 11.78 0.16 -16.94
CA GLN A 340 12.95 0.78 -17.57
C GLN A 340 13.61 1.81 -16.66
N LYS A 341 12.81 2.62 -15.95
CA LYS A 341 13.31 3.56 -14.95
C LYS A 341 14.05 2.82 -13.83
N GLY A 342 13.45 1.77 -13.26
CA GLY A 342 14.12 0.94 -12.24
C GLY A 342 15.44 0.33 -12.74
N LEU A 343 15.47 -0.19 -13.97
CA LEU A 343 16.71 -0.69 -14.60
C LEU A 343 17.79 0.38 -14.78
N ALA A 344 17.39 1.64 -14.98
CA ALA A 344 18.33 2.76 -15.07
C ALA A 344 18.86 3.15 -13.68
N ASP A 345 17.99 3.20 -12.68
CA ASP A 345 18.34 3.52 -11.28
C ASP A 345 19.23 2.44 -10.65
N GLU A 346 19.05 1.17 -11.04
CA GLU A 346 19.83 0.02 -10.55
C GLU A 346 21.11 -0.23 -11.37
N ARG A 347 21.41 0.62 -12.38
CA ARG A 347 22.54 0.39 -13.29
C ARG A 347 23.88 0.49 -12.54
N GLY A 348 24.67 -0.58 -12.64
CA GLY A 348 26.02 -0.62 -12.06
C GLY A 348 26.06 -1.04 -10.60
N MET A 349 24.91 -1.34 -9.99
CA MET A 349 24.86 -1.89 -8.64
C MET A 349 25.46 -3.30 -8.58
N ALA A 350 26.15 -3.59 -7.49
CA ALA A 350 26.59 -4.94 -7.16
C ALA A 350 25.40 -5.77 -6.66
N GLU A 351 25.35 -7.04 -7.07
CA GLU A 351 24.30 -7.98 -6.68
C GLU A 351 24.87 -9.07 -5.76
N ARG A 352 24.17 -9.36 -4.65
CA ARG A 352 24.49 -10.45 -3.72
C ARG A 352 23.25 -11.30 -3.50
N ARG A 353 23.35 -12.59 -3.83
CA ARG A 353 22.30 -13.59 -3.63
C ARG A 353 22.59 -14.45 -2.42
N VAL A 354 21.55 -14.71 -1.66
CA VAL A 354 21.57 -15.46 -0.39
C VAL A 354 20.21 -16.12 -0.21
N SER A 355 20.10 -17.05 0.74
CA SER A 355 18.96 -17.98 0.89
C SER A 355 17.60 -17.36 0.55
N HIS A 356 17.24 -16.27 1.23
CA HIS A 356 15.92 -15.64 1.08
C HIS A 356 15.93 -14.32 0.29
N PHE A 357 17.12 -13.77 0.01
CA PHE A 357 17.25 -12.40 -0.48
C PHE A 357 18.13 -12.27 -1.72
N ASN A 358 17.74 -11.33 -2.58
CA ASN A 358 18.62 -10.75 -3.58
C ASN A 358 18.88 -9.28 -3.24
N VAL A 359 20.10 -8.93 -2.83
CA VAL A 359 20.44 -7.58 -2.38
C VAL A 359 21.26 -6.85 -3.44
N ARG A 360 20.81 -5.66 -3.84
CA ARG A 360 21.52 -4.74 -4.76
C ARG A 360 21.96 -3.49 -4.04
N TYR A 361 23.19 -3.03 -4.28
CA TYR A 361 23.72 -1.80 -3.69
C TYR A 361 24.75 -1.12 -4.60
N ASP A 362 24.89 0.20 -4.42
CA ASP A 362 25.78 1.05 -5.20
C ASP A 362 27.23 0.99 -4.68
N GLY A 363 28.14 0.41 -5.46
CA GLY A 363 29.60 0.45 -5.25
C GLY A 363 30.17 -0.43 -4.12
N GLU A 364 31.50 -0.60 -4.13
CA GLU A 364 32.24 -1.34 -3.10
C GLU A 364 32.24 -0.61 -1.73
N GLU A 365 32.11 0.72 -1.72
CA GLU A 365 32.12 1.54 -0.50
C GLU A 365 31.00 1.17 0.49
N HIS A 366 29.88 0.62 -0.03
CA HIS A 366 28.75 0.18 0.78
C HIS A 366 28.73 -1.33 1.01
N GLU A 367 29.77 -2.09 0.63
CA GLU A 367 29.77 -3.55 0.77
C GLU A 367 29.68 -3.98 2.25
N ALA A 368 30.35 -3.25 3.15
CA ALA A 368 30.27 -3.50 4.59
C ALA A 368 28.84 -3.27 5.12
N VAL A 369 28.20 -2.17 4.71
CA VAL A 369 26.82 -1.84 5.08
C VAL A 369 25.83 -2.84 4.48
N GLY A 370 26.03 -3.27 3.23
CA GLY A 370 25.23 -4.30 2.58
C GLY A 370 25.29 -5.64 3.31
N ARG A 371 26.46 -6.04 3.81
CA ARG A 371 26.59 -7.24 4.66
C ARG A 371 25.85 -7.12 5.98
N GLU A 372 25.91 -5.96 6.64
CA GLU A 372 25.18 -5.71 7.89
C GLU A 372 23.66 -5.70 7.68
N ILE A 373 23.18 -5.04 6.63
CA ILE A 373 21.76 -5.04 6.24
C ILE A 373 21.28 -6.46 5.96
N LEU A 374 22.06 -7.23 5.20
CA LEU A 374 21.72 -8.61 4.94
C LEU A 374 21.61 -9.45 6.22
N ARG A 375 22.56 -9.30 7.15
CA ARG A 375 22.49 -9.98 8.46
C ARG A 375 21.25 -9.57 9.24
N ALA A 376 20.86 -8.29 9.18
CA ALA A 376 19.63 -7.81 9.82
C ALA A 376 18.38 -8.40 9.16
N LEU A 377 18.31 -8.39 7.83
CA LEU A 377 17.22 -8.98 7.06
C LEU A 377 17.02 -10.47 7.37
N GLU A 378 18.09 -11.27 7.45
CA GLU A 378 17.97 -12.69 7.80
C GLU A 378 17.49 -12.91 9.24
N ARG A 379 17.89 -12.07 10.20
CA ARG A 379 17.35 -12.12 11.57
C ARG A 379 15.87 -11.76 11.60
N HIS A 380 15.48 -10.70 10.90
CA HIS A 380 14.09 -10.25 10.80
C HIS A 380 13.24 -11.27 10.05
N TYR A 381 13.78 -11.92 9.01
CA TYR A 381 13.13 -13.02 8.31
C TYR A 381 12.82 -14.16 9.27
N ALA A 382 13.81 -14.63 10.06
CA ALA A 382 13.57 -15.70 11.04
C ALA A 382 12.54 -15.30 12.11
N THR A 383 12.55 -14.03 12.53
CA THR A 383 11.58 -13.47 13.47
C THR A 383 10.17 -13.49 12.89
N LEU A 384 10.01 -13.01 11.66
CA LEU A 384 8.72 -12.95 10.98
C LEU A 384 8.21 -14.33 10.60
N ALA A 385 9.07 -15.23 10.14
CA ALA A 385 8.71 -16.61 9.82
C ALA A 385 8.15 -17.33 11.04
N SER A 386 8.80 -17.16 12.20
CA SER A 386 8.29 -17.70 13.46
C SER A 386 7.02 -16.99 13.94
N ALA A 387 6.93 -15.66 13.80
CA ALA A 387 5.80 -14.88 14.29
C ALA A 387 4.53 -15.12 13.47
N LEU A 388 4.67 -15.20 12.14
CA LEU A 388 3.58 -15.31 11.18
C LEU A 388 3.27 -16.74 10.75
N ASP A 389 4.05 -17.72 11.21
CA ASP A 389 3.95 -19.13 10.84
C ASP A 389 3.91 -19.32 9.31
N TYR A 390 4.82 -18.61 8.63
CA TYR A 390 4.86 -18.54 7.18
C TYR A 390 6.23 -18.16 6.65
N GLU A 391 6.68 -18.83 5.60
CA GLU A 391 7.87 -18.47 4.85
C GLU A 391 7.46 -18.08 3.41
N PRO A 392 7.85 -16.88 2.93
CA PRO A 392 7.62 -16.47 1.56
C PRO A 392 8.19 -17.46 0.55
N VAL A 393 7.42 -17.74 -0.51
CA VAL A 393 7.80 -18.74 -1.52
C VAL A 393 8.92 -18.22 -2.43
N ASN A 394 8.89 -16.92 -2.73
CA ASN A 394 9.83 -16.27 -3.64
C ASN A 394 10.92 -15.53 -2.86
N THR A 395 12.14 -15.51 -3.41
CA THR A 395 13.22 -14.67 -2.87
C THR A 395 12.85 -13.19 -2.94
N ILE A 396 13.09 -12.46 -1.85
CA ILE A 396 12.75 -11.04 -1.74
C ILE A 396 13.92 -10.20 -2.26
N THR A 397 13.65 -9.32 -3.22
CA THR A 397 14.68 -8.41 -3.73
C THR A 397 14.71 -7.13 -2.91
N VAL A 398 15.90 -6.77 -2.42
CA VAL A 398 16.14 -5.56 -1.63
C VAL A 398 17.15 -4.68 -2.35
N ILE A 399 16.79 -3.43 -2.62
CA ILE A 399 17.61 -2.47 -3.35
C ILE A 399 17.99 -1.35 -2.40
N LEU A 400 19.30 -1.17 -2.22
CA LEU A 400 19.89 -0.19 -1.33
C LEU A 400 20.38 0.99 -2.14
N PHE A 401 19.77 2.15 -1.91
CA PHE A 401 20.05 3.36 -2.66
C PHE A 401 20.79 4.39 -1.80
N THR A 402 21.67 5.16 -2.43
CA THR A 402 22.06 6.45 -1.86
C THR A 402 20.83 7.36 -1.74
N ARG A 403 20.87 8.40 -0.89
CA ARG A 403 19.71 9.30 -0.68
C ARG A 403 19.17 9.90 -1.99
N GLU A 404 20.06 10.27 -2.90
CA GLU A 404 19.68 10.84 -4.21
C GLU A 404 19.06 9.78 -5.12
N GLY A 405 19.66 8.58 -5.19
CA GLY A 405 19.11 7.46 -5.94
C GLY A 405 17.74 7.02 -5.43
N TYR A 406 17.53 7.07 -4.12
CA TYR A 406 16.27 6.64 -3.50
C TYR A 406 15.10 7.56 -3.87
N TYR A 407 15.30 8.88 -3.84
CA TYR A 407 14.26 9.84 -4.24
C TYR A 407 13.87 9.63 -5.71
N ASN A 408 14.87 9.43 -6.57
CA ASN A 408 14.64 9.21 -7.99
C ASN A 408 13.88 7.90 -8.25
N ALA A 409 14.27 6.81 -7.58
CA ALA A 409 13.71 5.48 -7.79
C ALA A 409 12.30 5.31 -7.21
N SER A 410 12.09 5.77 -5.96
CA SER A 410 10.80 5.59 -5.26
C SER A 410 9.81 6.71 -5.56
N GLY A 411 10.27 7.91 -5.94
CA GLY A 411 9.45 9.13 -5.96
C GLY A 411 9.09 9.65 -4.55
N ALA A 412 9.47 8.93 -3.50
CA ALA A 412 9.24 9.31 -2.12
C ALA A 412 10.37 10.21 -1.61
N PRO A 413 10.08 11.20 -0.75
CA PRO A 413 11.10 12.02 -0.12
C PRO A 413 12.15 11.15 0.60
N ALA A 414 13.41 11.59 0.59
CA ALA A 414 14.52 10.87 1.23
C ALA A 414 14.39 10.65 2.76
N TRP A 415 13.34 11.18 3.39
CA TRP A 415 13.02 10.94 4.80
C TRP A 415 12.13 9.71 5.02
N SER A 416 11.52 9.10 3.98
CA SER A 416 10.87 7.80 4.17
C SER A 416 11.94 6.74 4.42
N GLY A 417 11.76 5.94 5.47
CA GLY A 417 12.79 5.00 5.94
C GLY A 417 13.03 3.83 4.99
N GLY A 418 12.04 3.51 4.15
CA GLY A 418 12.03 2.43 3.16
C GLY A 418 10.68 2.41 2.44
N VAL A 419 10.57 1.59 1.39
CA VAL A 419 9.31 1.29 0.71
C VAL A 419 9.34 -0.15 0.17
N PHE A 420 8.32 -0.94 0.51
CA PHE A 420 7.91 -2.13 -0.21
C PHE A 420 6.92 -1.78 -1.33
N ASP A 421 7.24 -2.18 -2.56
CA ASP A 421 6.39 -1.94 -3.72
C ASP A 421 5.55 -3.19 -4.05
N ASN A 422 4.23 -3.10 -3.85
CA ASN A 422 3.29 -4.19 -4.10
C ASN A 422 3.26 -4.64 -5.58
N LEU A 423 3.62 -3.76 -6.52
CA LEU A 423 3.56 -4.07 -7.94
C LEU A 423 4.66 -5.05 -8.33
N ASP A 424 5.90 -4.78 -7.90
CA ASP A 424 7.06 -5.60 -8.27
C ASP A 424 7.58 -6.50 -7.14
N GLY A 425 7.07 -6.35 -5.92
CA GLY A 425 7.41 -7.16 -4.76
C GLY A 425 8.80 -6.86 -4.17
N ARG A 426 9.35 -5.67 -4.44
CA ARG A 426 10.73 -5.31 -4.06
C ARG A 426 10.76 -4.27 -2.94
N ILE A 427 11.74 -4.41 -2.06
CA ILE A 427 12.02 -3.47 -0.96
C ILE A 427 13.09 -2.48 -1.42
N ARG A 428 12.88 -1.19 -1.20
CA ARG A 428 13.84 -0.12 -1.51
C ARG A 428 14.18 0.62 -0.22
N VAL A 429 15.46 0.73 0.09
CA VAL A 429 15.94 1.33 1.35
C VAL A 429 17.00 2.39 1.08
N PRO A 430 16.85 3.63 1.59
CA PRO A 430 17.91 4.63 1.56
C PRO A 430 19.01 4.31 2.58
N ILE A 431 20.26 4.23 2.14
CA ILE A 431 21.45 4.00 2.98
C ILE A 431 22.36 5.24 3.09
N GLY A 432 21.94 6.39 2.55
CA GLY A 432 22.81 7.55 2.41
C GLY A 432 23.33 8.11 3.75
N GLY A 433 24.65 8.12 3.89
CA GLY A 433 25.38 8.61 5.07
C GLY A 433 25.93 7.49 5.98
N LEU A 434 25.71 6.23 5.64
CA LEU A 434 26.19 5.08 6.41
C LEU A 434 27.39 4.46 5.72
N THR A 435 28.44 4.22 6.50
CA THR A 435 29.68 3.63 5.99
C THR A 435 30.06 2.32 6.65
N THR A 436 29.52 2.01 7.84
CA THR A 436 29.94 0.83 8.61
C THR A 436 28.85 0.09 9.39
N SER A 437 27.79 0.76 9.84
CA SER A 437 26.80 0.13 10.73
C SER A 437 25.39 0.66 10.50
N LEU A 438 24.41 -0.18 10.79
CA LEU A 438 22.99 0.18 10.84
C LEU A 438 22.72 1.14 11.99
N THR A 439 21.82 2.11 11.77
CA THR A 439 21.20 2.85 12.87
C THR A 439 20.02 2.04 13.43
N PRO A 440 19.63 2.23 14.70
CA PRO A 440 18.42 1.60 15.25
C PRO A 440 17.17 1.86 14.39
N ASP A 441 16.99 3.10 13.93
CA ASP A 441 15.86 3.49 13.07
C ASP A 441 15.80 2.69 11.74
N MET A 442 16.94 2.25 11.21
CA MET A 442 16.96 1.39 10.03
C MET A 442 16.61 -0.05 10.34
N ASP A 443 17.01 -0.57 11.50
CA ASP A 443 16.65 -1.93 11.91
C ASP A 443 15.12 -2.05 12.01
N ASP A 444 14.46 -1.05 12.62
CA ASP A 444 13.00 -0.91 12.67
C ASP A 444 12.40 -0.81 11.26
N THR A 445 13.02 -0.02 10.37
CA THR A 445 12.52 0.09 8.99
C THR A 445 12.65 -1.23 8.23
N LEU A 446 13.75 -1.97 8.39
CA LEU A 446 13.95 -3.24 7.68
C LEU A 446 12.89 -4.27 8.07
N ILE A 447 12.57 -4.41 9.37
CA ILE A 447 11.50 -5.31 9.79
C ILE A 447 10.13 -4.81 9.33
N HIS A 448 9.90 -3.49 9.28
CA HIS A 448 8.67 -2.90 8.76
C HIS A 448 8.43 -3.28 7.30
N GLU A 449 9.37 -2.96 6.41
CA GLU A 449 9.23 -3.26 4.97
C GLU A 449 9.19 -4.77 4.69
N LEU A 450 9.97 -5.55 5.44
CA LEU A 450 9.94 -7.01 5.32
C LEU A 450 8.59 -7.60 5.76
N THR A 451 7.95 -7.01 6.77
CA THR A 451 6.61 -7.41 7.20
C THR A 451 5.60 -7.23 6.06
N HIS A 452 5.67 -6.15 5.29
CA HIS A 452 4.82 -5.99 4.11
C HIS A 452 5.03 -7.09 3.07
N ALA A 453 6.28 -7.50 2.82
CA ALA A 453 6.58 -8.58 1.89
C ALA A 453 5.96 -9.92 2.34
N PHE A 454 6.05 -10.24 3.63
CA PHE A 454 5.43 -11.44 4.20
C PHE A 454 3.90 -11.40 4.08
N ILE A 455 3.27 -10.26 4.41
CA ILE A 455 1.82 -10.10 4.30
C ILE A 455 1.37 -10.20 2.85
N ALA A 456 2.06 -9.52 1.93
CA ALA A 456 1.70 -9.50 0.51
C ALA A 456 1.78 -10.91 -0.10
N ASP A 457 2.84 -11.65 0.18
CA ASP A 457 3.00 -13.02 -0.32
C ASP A 457 1.97 -13.96 0.33
N ARG A 458 1.81 -13.90 1.66
CA ARG A 458 0.88 -14.78 2.39
C ARG A 458 -0.57 -14.59 1.97
N THR A 459 -0.97 -13.33 1.79
CA THR A 459 -2.35 -12.98 1.46
C THR A 459 -2.60 -12.90 -0.04
N ARG A 460 -1.57 -13.12 -0.88
CA ARG A 460 -1.64 -12.93 -2.34
C ARG A 460 -2.12 -11.52 -2.71
N GLY A 461 -1.63 -10.52 -1.99
CA GLY A 461 -1.99 -9.11 -2.16
C GLY A 461 -3.41 -8.73 -1.69
N MET A 462 -4.10 -9.61 -0.96
CA MET A 462 -5.46 -9.34 -0.48
C MET A 462 -5.52 -8.48 0.77
N ALA A 463 -4.46 -8.44 1.57
CA ALA A 463 -4.48 -7.73 2.84
C ALA A 463 -4.74 -6.22 2.63
N PRO A 464 -5.65 -5.62 3.40
CA PRO A 464 -5.89 -4.18 3.36
C PRO A 464 -4.70 -3.41 3.96
N HIS A 465 -4.54 -2.14 3.56
CA HIS A 465 -3.44 -1.28 4.02
C HIS A 465 -3.37 -1.17 5.55
N GLU A 466 -4.52 -1.15 6.24
CA GLU A 466 -4.58 -1.10 7.70
C GLU A 466 -3.89 -2.30 8.35
N LEU A 467 -3.99 -3.50 7.77
CA LEU A 467 -3.28 -4.67 8.29
C LEU A 467 -1.79 -4.62 7.94
N HIS A 468 -1.45 -4.17 6.72
CA HIS A 468 -0.05 -3.94 6.34
C HIS A 468 0.65 -3.01 7.33
N GLU A 469 0.12 -1.80 7.53
CA GLU A 469 0.75 -0.78 8.39
C GLU A 469 0.67 -1.12 9.88
N GLY A 470 -0.46 -1.66 10.32
CA GLY A 470 -0.67 -1.99 11.73
C GLY A 470 0.26 -3.12 12.18
N LEU A 471 0.40 -4.16 11.35
CA LEU A 471 1.22 -5.31 11.68
C LEU A 471 2.71 -5.00 11.50
N ALA A 472 3.10 -4.24 10.46
CA ALA A 472 4.48 -3.78 10.30
C ALA A 472 4.94 -2.97 11.52
N GLN A 473 4.16 -1.99 11.98
CA GLN A 473 4.45 -1.26 13.21
C GLN A 473 4.46 -2.15 14.46
N TYR A 474 3.55 -3.11 14.56
CA TYR A 474 3.53 -4.05 15.68
C TYR A 474 4.82 -4.89 15.75
N MET A 475 5.35 -5.30 14.59
CA MET A 475 6.58 -6.09 14.45
C MET A 475 7.84 -5.28 14.74
N GLU A 476 7.83 -3.96 14.51
CA GLU A 476 8.86 -3.04 15.04
C GLU A 476 8.88 -3.00 16.59
N GLY A 477 7.88 -3.59 17.26
CA GLY A 477 7.73 -3.52 18.71
C GLY A 477 6.99 -2.26 19.20
N LYS A 478 6.46 -1.44 18.29
CA LYS A 478 5.67 -0.26 18.66
C LYS A 478 4.36 -0.65 19.33
N ARG A 479 3.94 0.13 20.32
CA ARG A 479 2.62 0.00 20.93
C ARG A 479 1.96 1.35 21.12
N VAL A 480 0.66 1.48 20.84
CA VAL A 480 -0.01 2.80 20.86
C VAL A 480 0.08 3.46 22.24
N GLU A 481 -0.08 2.70 23.32
CA GLU A 481 0.04 3.21 24.69
C GLU A 481 1.46 3.66 25.07
N SER A 482 2.49 3.10 24.43
CA SER A 482 3.88 3.51 24.64
C SER A 482 4.23 4.79 23.88
N MET A 483 3.52 5.05 22.79
CA MET A 483 3.77 6.17 21.88
C MET A 483 2.98 7.43 22.23
N LEU A 484 1.80 7.27 22.86
CA LEU A 484 0.84 8.35 23.06
C LEU A 484 0.55 8.58 24.55
N THR A 485 0.47 9.86 24.94
CA THR A 485 -0.08 10.24 26.24
C THR A 485 -1.59 9.98 26.30
N ARG A 486 -2.17 9.91 27.51
CA ARG A 486 -3.63 9.75 27.69
C ARG A 486 -4.45 10.80 26.92
N ARG A 487 -4.01 12.06 26.89
CA ARG A 487 -4.68 13.13 26.12
C ARG A 487 -4.64 12.87 24.60
N GLN A 488 -3.53 12.35 24.09
CA GLN A 488 -3.39 12.00 22.67
C GLN A 488 -4.20 10.74 22.33
N LEU A 489 -4.26 9.75 23.22
CA LEU A 489 -5.14 8.59 23.06
C LEU A 489 -6.60 9.00 22.98
N THR A 490 -7.06 9.91 23.85
CA THR A 490 -8.41 10.49 23.75
C THR A 490 -8.62 11.23 22.45
N ALA A 491 -7.64 12.04 22.01
CA ALA A 491 -7.75 12.74 20.73
C ALA A 491 -7.81 11.79 19.53
N LEU A 492 -7.07 10.67 19.55
CA LEU A 492 -7.15 9.64 18.52
C LEU A 492 -8.52 8.95 18.53
N ALA A 493 -9.01 8.55 19.72
CA ALA A 493 -10.29 7.87 19.88
C ALA A 493 -11.48 8.73 19.41
N ASP A 494 -11.44 10.03 19.69
CA ASP A 494 -12.45 10.99 19.26
C ASP A 494 -12.31 11.38 17.77
N GLY A 495 -11.33 10.83 17.04
CA GLY A 495 -11.07 11.15 15.63
C GLY A 495 -10.48 12.55 15.41
N ARG A 496 -9.96 13.20 16.46
CA ARG A 496 -9.32 14.53 16.40
C ARG A 496 -7.89 14.47 15.87
N ILE A 497 -7.27 13.29 15.85
CA ILE A 497 -6.02 13.02 15.14
C ILE A 497 -6.40 12.36 13.81
N GLY A 498 -6.48 13.16 12.75
CA GLY A 498 -6.82 12.72 11.40
C GLY A 498 -5.62 12.67 10.45
N GLY A 499 -5.92 12.45 9.17
CA GLY A 499 -4.91 12.37 8.11
C GLY A 499 -3.97 11.17 8.26
N VAL A 500 -2.78 11.29 7.68
CA VAL A 500 -1.78 10.21 7.61
C VAL A 500 -1.40 9.70 9.00
N ALA A 501 -1.11 10.60 9.95
CA ALA A 501 -0.75 10.21 11.32
C ALA A 501 -1.87 9.46 12.04
N GLY A 502 -3.12 9.88 11.86
CA GLY A 502 -4.29 9.19 12.41
C GLY A 502 -4.46 7.79 11.83
N PHE A 503 -4.19 7.63 10.54
CA PHE A 503 -4.24 6.32 9.87
C PHE A 503 -3.22 5.33 10.46
N TYR A 504 -1.93 5.69 10.53
CA TYR A 504 -0.91 4.78 11.07
C TYR A 504 -1.18 4.38 12.53
N LEU A 505 -1.58 5.33 13.38
CA LEU A 505 -1.91 5.06 14.78
C LEU A 505 -3.21 4.23 14.92
N GLY A 506 -4.19 4.49 14.06
CA GLY A 506 -5.43 3.71 13.96
C GLY A 506 -5.16 2.27 13.53
N ALA A 507 -4.36 2.08 12.49
CA ALA A 507 -3.94 0.76 12.00
C ALA A 507 -3.22 -0.07 13.08
N LEU A 508 -2.26 0.54 13.79
CA LEU A 508 -1.55 -0.13 14.89
C LEU A 508 -2.51 -0.53 16.02
N SER A 509 -3.36 0.40 16.49
CA SER A 509 -4.34 0.07 17.54
C SER A 509 -5.39 -0.95 17.10
N PHE A 510 -5.75 -0.99 15.82
CA PHE A 510 -6.65 -1.99 15.27
C PHE A 510 -6.01 -3.39 15.31
N VAL A 511 -4.75 -3.51 14.88
CA VAL A 511 -4.00 -4.77 14.96
C VAL A 511 -3.79 -5.21 16.41
N GLU A 512 -3.48 -4.28 17.33
CA GLU A 512 -3.43 -4.57 18.77
C GLU A 512 -4.77 -5.11 19.29
N TYR A 513 -5.90 -4.57 18.83
CA TYR A 513 -7.24 -5.09 19.18
C TYR A 513 -7.47 -6.50 18.64
N LEU A 514 -7.10 -6.79 17.40
CA LEU A 514 -7.22 -8.14 16.82
C LEU A 514 -6.38 -9.15 17.62
N ILE A 515 -5.15 -8.79 17.95
CA ILE A 515 -4.23 -9.60 18.76
C ILE A 515 -4.75 -9.75 20.19
N ALA A 516 -5.32 -8.70 20.81
CA ALA A 516 -5.90 -8.80 22.14
C ALA A 516 -7.09 -9.77 22.20
N ASN A 517 -7.81 -9.96 21.10
CA ASN A 517 -8.98 -10.84 21.05
C ASN A 517 -8.64 -12.30 20.72
N ARG A 518 -7.63 -12.57 19.87
CA ARG A 518 -7.32 -13.93 19.39
C ARG A 518 -5.84 -14.30 19.41
N GLY A 519 -4.99 -13.45 19.98
CA GLY A 519 -3.53 -13.60 19.95
C GLY A 519 -2.95 -13.44 18.55
N LEU A 520 -1.63 -13.61 18.45
CA LEU A 520 -0.93 -13.56 17.17
C LEU A 520 -1.31 -14.74 16.25
N GLY A 521 -1.63 -15.90 16.82
CA GLY A 521 -2.16 -17.03 16.04
C GLY A 521 -3.45 -16.69 15.29
N GLY A 522 -4.31 -15.82 15.86
CA GLY A 522 -5.49 -15.32 15.16
C GLY A 522 -5.15 -14.43 13.95
N ILE A 523 -4.06 -13.67 14.00
CA ILE A 523 -3.54 -12.94 12.84
C ILE A 523 -3.04 -13.91 11.78
N ASN A 524 -2.32 -14.96 12.18
CA ASN A 524 -1.77 -15.93 11.22
C ASN A 524 -2.89 -16.67 10.47
N GLU A 525 -3.93 -17.12 11.19
CA GLU A 525 -5.13 -17.70 10.58
C GLU A 525 -5.86 -16.70 9.67
N LEU A 526 -5.92 -15.43 10.06
CA LEU A 526 -6.54 -14.39 9.23
C LEU A 526 -5.78 -14.15 7.92
N LEU A 527 -4.46 -13.97 7.97
CA LEU A 527 -3.63 -13.77 6.77
C LEU A 527 -3.69 -14.99 5.86
N LYS A 528 -3.65 -16.20 6.43
CA LYS A 528 -3.86 -17.45 5.69
C LYS A 528 -5.23 -17.48 5.00
N ALA A 529 -6.30 -17.22 5.76
CA ALA A 529 -7.66 -17.22 5.24
C ALA A 529 -7.84 -16.17 4.12
N MET A 530 -7.17 -15.01 4.19
CA MET A 530 -7.20 -14.04 3.10
C MET A 530 -6.61 -14.60 1.80
N GLY A 531 -5.47 -15.29 1.88
CA GLY A 531 -4.84 -15.92 0.72
C GLY A 531 -5.69 -17.08 0.15
N GLU A 532 -6.32 -17.87 1.02
CA GLU A 532 -7.15 -19.02 0.64
C GLU A 532 -8.50 -18.62 0.06
N THR A 533 -9.22 -17.73 0.74
CA THR A 533 -10.55 -17.26 0.31
C THR A 533 -10.48 -16.22 -0.80
N GLY A 534 -9.36 -15.51 -0.92
CA GLY A 534 -9.23 -14.38 -1.85
C GLY A 534 -10.18 -13.23 -1.54
N SER A 535 -10.68 -13.13 -0.30
CA SER A 535 -11.66 -12.14 0.14
C SER A 535 -11.37 -11.71 1.58
N VAL A 536 -11.13 -10.42 1.77
CA VAL A 536 -10.90 -9.85 3.10
C VAL A 536 -12.09 -10.13 4.03
N ASP A 537 -13.31 -9.85 3.56
CA ASP A 537 -14.51 -10.04 4.37
C ASP A 537 -14.77 -11.50 4.70
N GLU A 538 -14.53 -12.43 3.77
CA GLU A 538 -14.74 -13.85 4.04
C GLU A 538 -13.71 -14.40 5.03
N ALA A 539 -12.44 -13.98 4.90
CA ALA A 539 -11.40 -14.30 5.86
C ALA A 539 -11.74 -13.79 7.27
N PHE A 540 -12.23 -12.55 7.39
CA PHE A 540 -12.70 -12.00 8.66
C PHE A 540 -13.92 -12.77 9.20
N ARG A 541 -14.85 -13.22 8.36
CA ARG A 541 -16.00 -14.03 8.82
C ARG A 541 -15.53 -15.37 9.35
N GLN A 542 -14.63 -16.04 8.63
CA GLN A 542 -14.07 -17.33 9.02
C GLN A 542 -13.32 -17.24 10.35
N VAL A 543 -12.50 -16.21 10.55
CA VAL A 543 -11.62 -16.12 11.72
C VAL A 543 -12.25 -15.35 12.87
N HIS A 544 -12.94 -14.23 12.62
CA HIS A 544 -13.50 -13.36 13.65
C HIS A 544 -15.03 -13.42 13.76
N GLY A 545 -15.73 -14.13 12.87
CA GLY A 545 -17.19 -14.23 12.88
C GLY A 545 -17.92 -12.95 12.42
N THR A 546 -17.20 -12.01 11.79
CA THR A 546 -17.72 -10.71 11.33
C THR A 546 -17.01 -10.28 10.05
N THR A 547 -17.46 -9.22 9.38
CA THR A 547 -16.74 -8.64 8.22
C THR A 547 -15.56 -7.79 8.68
N PHE A 548 -14.68 -7.38 7.76
CA PHE A 548 -13.62 -6.42 8.08
C PHE A 548 -14.20 -5.12 8.64
N HIS A 549 -15.25 -4.61 7.98
CA HIS A 549 -15.95 -3.43 8.44
C HIS A 549 -16.54 -3.60 9.84
N GLY A 550 -17.18 -4.75 10.11
CA GLY A 550 -17.73 -5.02 11.44
C GLY A 550 -16.66 -5.13 12.53
N ALA A 551 -15.51 -5.74 12.22
CA ALA A 551 -14.37 -5.78 13.14
C ALA A 551 -13.80 -4.37 13.40
N TRP A 552 -13.71 -3.54 12.35
CA TRP A 552 -13.26 -2.15 12.43
C TRP A 552 -14.20 -1.29 13.30
N GLU A 553 -15.51 -1.40 13.10
CA GLU A 553 -16.51 -0.69 13.92
C GLU A 553 -16.45 -1.13 15.39
N ALA A 554 -16.34 -2.44 15.64
CA ALA A 554 -16.22 -2.98 16.99
C ALA A 554 -14.94 -2.48 17.69
N TRP A 555 -13.82 -2.42 16.97
CA TRP A 555 -12.59 -1.80 17.46
C TRP A 555 -12.80 -0.32 17.79
N GLN A 556 -13.34 0.48 16.86
CA GLN A 556 -13.56 1.91 17.08
C GLN A 556 -14.43 2.17 18.32
N GLN A 557 -15.51 1.42 18.48
CA GLN A 557 -16.39 1.53 19.63
C GLN A 557 -15.65 1.23 20.93
N ARG A 558 -14.89 0.12 20.98
CA ARG A 558 -14.12 -0.26 22.16
C ARG A 558 -13.02 0.76 22.47
N PHE A 559 -12.32 1.25 21.45
CA PHE A 559 -11.26 2.24 21.59
C PHE A 559 -11.82 3.56 22.14
N ARG A 560 -12.99 4.00 21.66
CA ARG A 560 -13.73 5.14 22.23
C ARG A 560 -14.20 4.90 23.66
N GLN A 561 -14.71 3.72 23.99
CA GLN A 561 -15.08 3.41 25.38
C GLN A 561 -13.89 3.46 26.33
N GLN A 562 -12.71 3.02 25.87
CA GLN A 562 -11.51 2.94 26.70
C GLN A 562 -10.80 4.28 26.85
N TYR A 563 -10.75 5.10 25.80
CA TYR A 563 -9.95 6.33 25.77
C TYR A 563 -10.73 7.61 25.44
N GLY A 564 -11.93 7.51 24.90
CA GLY A 564 -12.74 8.66 24.44
C GLY A 564 -13.15 9.59 25.58
N SER A 565 -13.61 10.79 25.20
CA SER A 565 -13.96 11.85 26.16
C SER A 565 -15.24 11.61 26.97
N GLY A 566 -16.00 10.56 26.65
CA GLY A 566 -17.37 10.37 27.11
C GLY A 566 -18.38 10.96 26.15
#